data_AF-A0A6I7Q242-F1
#
_entry.id   AF-A0A6I7Q242-F1
#
_cell.length_a   1.000
_cell.length_b   1.000
_cell.length_c   1.000
_cell.angle_alpha   90.00
_cell.angle_beta   90.00
_cell.angle_gamma   90.00
#
_symmetry.space_group_name_H-M   'P 1'
#
loop_
_entity.id
_entity.type
_entity.pdbx_description
1 polymer ?
#
loop_
_entity_poly.entity_id
_entity_poly.type
_entity_poly.pdbx_seq_one_letter_code
_entity_poly.pdbx_strand_id
1 'polypeptide(L)'
;MASLGVLLDAGESAAILFAQATQCRFLLIDERRGRQIARRRRIPVVGLAGVLLAAKQQGLLESIGSVLAALSRQGYRLSDALVAEVLRLSGETGRQDE
;
A
#
# COMPACT_ATOMS: atom_id res chain seq x y z
N MET A 1 -2.99 -25.70 16.28
CA MET A 1 -3.38 -24.39 15.71
C MET A 1 -2.16 -23.49 15.68
N ALA A 2 -1.52 -23.30 14.52
CA ALA A 2 -0.31 -22.47 14.45
C ALA A 2 -0.65 -21.01 14.78
N SER A 3 0.00 -20.48 15.81
CA SER A 3 -0.19 -19.11 16.28
C SER A 3 0.45 -18.13 15.29
N LEU A 4 -0.20 -16.99 15.03
CA LEU A 4 0.24 -15.99 14.04
C LEU A 4 1.64 -15.44 14.32
N GLY A 5 2.06 -15.44 15.58
CA GLY A 5 3.39 -14.99 16.02
C GLY A 5 4.56 -15.83 15.52
N VAL A 6 4.31 -16.95 14.82
CA VAL A 6 5.38 -17.77 14.19
C VAL A 6 5.66 -17.33 12.75
N LEU A 7 4.76 -16.56 12.12
CA LEU A 7 4.85 -16.20 10.68
C LEU A 7 5.00 -14.70 10.40
N LEU A 8 4.58 -13.84 11.32
CA LEU A 8 4.60 -12.38 11.21
C LEU A 8 5.12 -11.76 12.52
N ASP A 9 5.60 -10.52 12.45
CA ASP A 9 5.88 -9.77 13.68
C ASP A 9 4.60 -9.52 14.49
N ALA A 10 4.77 -9.13 15.75
CA ALA A 10 3.66 -8.92 16.68
C ALA A 10 2.72 -7.79 16.24
N GLY A 11 3.26 -6.72 15.63
CA GLY A 11 2.49 -5.57 15.15
C GLY A 11 1.61 -5.93 13.97
N GLU A 12 2.18 -6.61 12.97
CA GLU A 12 1.42 -7.09 11.80
C GLU A 12 0.35 -8.12 12.21
N SER A 13 0.69 -9.02 13.13
CA SER A 13 -0.27 -9.99 13.65
C SER A 13 -1.44 -9.31 14.34
N ALA A 14 -1.16 -8.31 15.19
CA ALA A 14 -2.18 -7.52 15.88
C ALA A 14 -3.04 -6.73 14.88
N ALA A 15 -2.44 -6.11 13.86
CA ALA A 15 -3.17 -5.35 12.85
C ALA A 15 -4.13 -6.23 12.04
N ILE A 16 -3.70 -7.44 11.64
CA ILE A 16 -4.56 -8.40 10.94
C ILE A 16 -5.71 -8.86 11.83
N LEU A 17 -5.44 -9.22 13.08
CA LEU A 17 -6.47 -9.68 14.02
C LEU A 17 -7.48 -8.57 14.32
N PHE A 18 -6.99 -7.34 14.51
CA PHE A 18 -7.82 -6.17 14.72
C PHE A 18 -8.73 -5.92 13.51
N ALA A 19 -8.17 -5.87 12.30
CA ALA A 19 -8.96 -5.67 11.07
C ALA A 19 -10.02 -6.75 10.85
N GLN A 20 -9.74 -8.00 11.26
CA GLN A 20 -10.72 -9.09 11.22
C GLN A 20 -11.84 -8.89 12.23
N ALA A 21 -11.51 -8.48 13.46
CA ALA A 21 -12.48 -8.28 14.53
C ALA A 21 -13.39 -7.07 14.30
N THR A 22 -12.87 -6.00 13.73
CA THR A 22 -13.61 -4.75 13.48
C THR A 22 -14.29 -4.68 12.11
N GLN A 23 -14.04 -5.67 11.24
CA GLN A 23 -14.51 -5.68 9.85
C GLN A 23 -14.09 -4.39 9.09
N CYS A 24 -12.85 -3.95 9.29
CA CYS A 24 -12.30 -2.76 8.64
C CYS A 24 -12.53 -2.78 7.13
N ARG A 25 -12.79 -1.60 6.55
CA ARG A 25 -12.92 -1.43 5.09
C ARG A 25 -11.66 -1.89 4.36
N PHE A 26 -10.48 -1.53 4.87
CA PHE A 26 -9.18 -1.97 4.36
C PHE A 26 -8.16 -2.09 5.49
N LEU A 27 -7.18 -2.98 5.31
CA LEU A 27 -5.95 -3.07 6.09
C LEU A 27 -4.77 -2.58 5.25
N LEU A 28 -3.99 -1.64 5.78
CA LEU A 28 -2.69 -1.29 5.22
C LEU A 28 -1.62 -2.19 5.83
N ILE A 29 -0.90 -2.94 4.99
CA ILE A 29 0.16 -3.87 5.45
C ILE A 29 1.29 -3.95 4.42
N ASP A 30 2.53 -3.77 4.90
CA ASP A 30 3.70 -3.56 4.05
C ASP A 30 4.47 -4.86 3.73
N GLU A 31 4.39 -5.89 4.59
CA GLU A 31 5.09 -7.16 4.33
C GLU A 31 4.31 -8.09 3.39
N ARG A 32 5.05 -8.79 2.52
CA ARG A 32 4.48 -9.73 1.54
C ARG A 32 3.74 -10.88 2.21
N ARG A 33 4.28 -11.40 3.32
CA ARG A 33 3.65 -12.48 4.10
C ARG A 33 2.35 -11.99 4.76
N GLY A 34 2.38 -10.79 5.34
CA GLY A 34 1.20 -10.15 5.92
C GLY A 34 0.06 -10.01 4.90
N ARG A 35 0.37 -9.51 3.70
CA ARG A 35 -0.59 -9.43 2.58
C ARG A 35 -1.21 -10.79 2.23
N GLN A 36 -0.40 -11.85 2.16
CA GLN A 36 -0.90 -13.19 1.84
C GLN A 36 -1.86 -13.71 2.93
N ILE A 37 -1.52 -13.50 4.20
CA ILE A 37 -2.35 -13.93 5.33
C ILE A 37 -3.66 -13.14 5.37
N ALA A 38 -3.62 -11.82 5.21
CA ALA A 38 -4.81 -10.97 5.16
C ALA A 38 -5.75 -11.40 4.01
N ARG A 39 -5.21 -11.66 2.81
CA ARG A 39 -5.99 -12.17 1.67
C ARG A 39 -6.63 -13.52 1.94
N ARG A 40 -5.91 -14.47 2.54
CA ARG A 40 -6.47 -15.79 2.94
C ARG A 40 -7.60 -15.65 3.95
N ARG A 41 -7.55 -14.60 4.78
CA ARG A 41 -8.59 -14.24 5.75
C ARG A 41 -9.69 -13.34 5.17
N ARG A 42 -9.68 -13.10 3.85
CA ARG A 42 -10.64 -12.23 3.14
C ARG A 42 -10.68 -10.80 3.68
N ILE A 43 -9.60 -10.34 4.29
CA ILE A 43 -9.46 -8.95 4.73
C ILE A 43 -9.04 -8.14 3.49
N PRO A 44 -9.79 -7.09 3.11
CA PRO A 44 -9.38 -6.22 2.02
C PRO A 44 -8.07 -5.52 2.37
N VAL A 45 -7.10 -5.53 1.46
CA VAL A 45 -5.79 -4.91 1.68
C VAL A 45 -5.62 -3.71 0.76
N VAL A 46 -5.09 -2.62 1.30
CA VAL A 46 -4.60 -1.47 0.54
C VAL A 46 -3.10 -1.37 0.73
N GLY A 47 -2.37 -0.95 -0.31
CA GLY A 47 -0.95 -0.62 -0.23
C GLY A 47 -0.74 0.90 -0.23
N LEU A 48 0.49 1.34 0.03
CA LEU A 48 0.85 2.76 0.02
C LEU A 48 0.40 3.47 -1.26
N ALA A 49 0.60 2.85 -2.42
CA ALA A 49 0.16 3.36 -3.71
C ALA A 49 -1.35 3.71 -3.75
N GLY A 50 -2.20 2.87 -3.16
CA GLY A 50 -3.64 3.12 -3.09
C GLY A 50 -3.98 4.30 -2.17
N VAL A 51 -3.24 4.45 -1.07
CA VAL A 51 -3.37 5.60 -0.16
C VAL A 51 -2.97 6.90 -0.86
N LEU A 52 -1.86 6.89 -1.61
CA LEU A 52 -1.39 8.05 -2.38
C LEU A 52 -2.42 8.45 -3.44
N LEU A 53 -2.97 7.48 -4.19
CA LEU A 53 -4.04 7.72 -5.18
C LEU A 53 -5.27 8.37 -4.55
N ALA A 54 -5.72 7.87 -3.40
CA ALA A 54 -6.84 8.46 -2.68
C ALA A 54 -6.54 9.90 -2.25
N ALA A 55 -5.33 10.18 -1.75
CA ALA A 55 -4.92 11.52 -1.35
C ALA A 55 -4.89 12.49 -2.55
N LYS A 56 -4.39 12.05 -3.72
CA LYS A 56 -4.42 12.83 -4.96
C LYS A 56 -5.83 13.14 -5.42
N GLN A 57 -6.73 12.16 -5.40
CA GLN A 57 -8.13 12.35 -5.78
C GLN A 57 -8.86 13.34 -4.86
N GLN A 58 -8.40 13.47 -3.61
CA GLN A 58 -8.91 14.46 -2.65
C GLN A 58 -8.22 15.83 -2.75
N GLY A 59 -7.29 16.02 -3.68
CA GLY A 59 -6.54 17.27 -3.83
C GLY A 59 -5.51 17.52 -2.71
N LEU A 60 -5.19 16.50 -1.91
CA LEU A 60 -4.20 16.59 -0.82
C LEU A 60 -2.75 16.46 -1.31
N LEU A 61 -2.57 15.99 -2.55
CA LEU A 61 -1.27 15.86 -3.20
C LEU A 61 -1.26 16.62 -4.52
N GLU A 62 -0.31 17.54 -4.66
CA GLU A 62 -0.09 18.25 -5.92
C GLU A 62 0.46 17.31 -7.00
N SER A 63 1.44 16.45 -6.66
CA SER A 63 1.97 15.41 -7.53
C SER A 63 2.24 14.12 -6.76
N ILE A 64 1.68 13.02 -7.26
CA ILE A 64 2.05 11.67 -6.82
C ILE A 64 3.45 11.31 -7.28
N GLY A 65 3.85 11.72 -8.50
CA GLY A 65 5.18 11.46 -9.03
C GLY A 65 6.30 11.98 -8.12
N SER A 66 6.16 13.20 -7.59
CA SER A 66 7.14 13.76 -6.64
C SER A 66 7.25 12.95 -5.35
N VAL A 67 6.12 12.47 -4.82
CA VAL A 67 6.11 11.64 -3.61
C VAL A 67 6.74 10.27 -3.88
N LEU A 68 6.43 9.63 -5.02
CA LEU A 68 7.02 8.36 -5.42
C LEU A 68 8.54 8.48 -5.61
N ALA A 69 9.02 9.56 -6.22
CA ALA A 69 10.44 9.84 -6.37
C ALA A 69 11.13 10.06 -5.01
N ALA A 70 10.49 10.78 -4.09
CA ALA A 70 11.00 10.97 -2.73
C ALA A 70 11.10 9.65 -1.96
N LEU A 71 10.07 8.80 -2.04
CA LEU A 71 10.06 7.47 -1.42
C LEU A 71 11.18 6.57 -1.98
N SER A 72 11.37 6.59 -3.29
CA SER A 72 12.45 5.83 -3.95
C SER A 72 13.84 6.26 -3.46
N ARG A 73 14.09 7.58 -3.33
CA ARG A 73 15.35 8.10 -2.76
C ARG A 73 15.58 7.68 -1.31
N GLN A 74 14.52 7.43 -0.55
CA GLN A 74 14.59 6.92 0.83
C GLN A 74 14.68 5.38 0.89
N GLY A 75 14.79 4.71 -0.26
CA GLY A 75 14.97 3.25 -0.35
C GLY A 75 13.67 2.45 -0.44
N TYR A 76 12.51 3.09 -0.57
CA TYR A 76 11.25 2.38 -0.77
C TYR A 76 11.17 1.82 -2.19
N ARG A 77 11.08 0.49 -2.32
CA ARG A 77 11.12 -0.19 -3.62
C ARG A 77 9.72 -0.46 -4.14
N LEU A 78 9.40 0.18 -5.27
CA LEU A 78 8.21 -0.10 -6.08
C LEU A 78 8.66 -0.59 -7.45
N SER A 79 7.95 -1.56 -8.02
CA SER A 79 8.21 -1.97 -9.40
C SER A 79 7.83 -0.86 -10.38
N ASP A 80 8.58 -0.68 -11.45
CA ASP A 80 8.31 0.33 -12.49
C ASP A 80 6.88 0.20 -13.06
N ALA A 81 6.39 -1.03 -13.23
CA ALA A 81 5.01 -1.28 -13.68
C ALA A 81 3.96 -0.70 -12.72
N LEU A 82 4.20 -0.78 -11.40
CA LEU A 82 3.30 -0.22 -10.39
C LEU A 82 3.39 1.30 -10.36
N VAL A 83 4.60 1.86 -10.50
CA VAL A 83 4.80 3.32 -10.58
C VAL A 83 4.06 3.88 -11.81
N ALA A 84 4.27 3.27 -12.98
CA ALA A 84 3.61 3.66 -14.21
C ALA A 84 2.08 3.60 -14.09
N GLU A 85 1.54 2.52 -13.51
CA GLU A 85 0.10 2.38 -13.31
C GLU A 85 -0.46 3.43 -12.33
N VAL A 86 0.27 3.74 -11.26
CA VAL A 86 -0.14 4.76 -10.31
C VAL A 86 -0.13 6.16 -10.94
N LEU A 87 0.89 6.49 -11.73
CA LEU A 87 0.92 7.75 -12.50
C LEU A 87 -0.20 7.83 -13.53
N ARG A 88 -0.58 6.69 -14.12
CA ARG A 88 -1.71 6.59 -15.03
C ARG A 88 -3.03 6.85 -14.36
N LEU A 89 -3.26 6.21 -13.21
CA LEU A 89 -4.47 6.40 -12.42
C LEU A 89 -4.58 7.79 -11.78
N SER A 90 -3.45 8.48 -11.59
CA SER A 90 -3.42 9.85 -11.05
C SER A 90 -3.56 10.95 -12.10
N GLY A 91 -3.59 10.60 -13.40
CA GLY A 91 -3.59 11.56 -14.50
C GLY A 91 -2.24 12.24 -14.72
N GLU A 92 -1.15 11.69 -14.18
CA GLU A 92 0.23 12.20 -14.35
C GLU A 92 0.99 11.45 -15.45
N THR A 93 0.28 10.82 -16.41
CA THR A 93 0.92 10.22 -17.60
C THR A 93 1.27 11.31 -18.59
N GLY A 94 2.54 11.69 -18.67
CA GLY A 94 3.03 12.63 -19.69
C GLY A 94 3.54 13.99 -19.18
N ARG A 95 4.35 14.00 -18.12
CA ARG A 95 5.43 14.99 -17.98
C ARG A 95 6.77 14.27 -17.92
N GLN A 96 7.14 13.68 -19.05
CA GLN A 96 8.54 13.70 -19.46
C GLN A 96 8.63 14.95 -20.33
N ASP A 97 8.60 16.12 -19.69
CA ASP A 97 8.88 17.37 -20.39
C ASP A 97 10.38 17.37 -20.68
N GLU A 98 10.69 17.23 -21.98
CA GLU A 98 11.93 17.60 -22.71
C GLU A 98 13.26 16.90 -22.39
#